data_AF-A0A2E9QTX5-F1
#
_entry.id   AF-A0A2E9QTX5-F1
#
_cell.length_a   1.000
_cell.length_b   1.000
_cell.length_c   1.000
_cell.angle_alpha   90.00
_cell.angle_beta   90.00
_cell.angle_gamma   90.00
#
_symmetry.space_group_name_H-M   'P 1'
#
loop_
_entity.id
_entity.type
_entity.pdbx_description
1 polymer ?
#
loop_
_entity_poly.entity_id
_entity_poly.type
_entity_poly.pdbx_seq_one_letter_code
_entity_poly.pdbx_strand_id
1 'polypeptide(L)'
;MKLSRVLWLVMCVCAFIWLTAARGGSAGCLGGYEYVECKEGEERACPGPAAVGICTPGKQSCTEAGVWGECQGRVTAEESEVCGNSKDDDCNGQVDDGC
;
A
#
# COMPACT_ATOMS: atom_id res chain seq x y z
N MET A 1 -21.79 29.45 54.74
CA MET A 1 -20.40 29.59 54.25
C MET A 1 -19.80 28.22 53.95
N LYS A 2 -19.94 27.70 52.73
CA LYS A 2 -19.22 26.52 52.20
C LYS A 2 -19.53 26.37 50.69
N LEU A 3 -19.31 27.45 49.93
CA LEU A 3 -19.48 27.49 48.48
C LEU A 3 -18.12 27.59 47.75
N SER A 4 -17.03 27.08 48.34
CA SER A 4 -15.65 27.36 47.88
C SER A 4 -14.73 26.15 47.81
N ARG A 5 -15.25 24.91 47.77
CA ARG A 5 -14.40 23.71 47.63
C ARG A 5 -14.74 22.80 46.46
N VAL A 6 -15.98 22.87 45.95
CA VAL A 6 -16.39 22.09 44.77
C VAL A 6 -15.92 22.76 43.48
N LEU A 7 -15.94 24.10 43.42
CA LEU A 7 -15.57 24.84 42.22
C LEU A 7 -14.07 24.78 41.90
N TRP A 8 -13.21 24.58 42.91
CA TRP A 8 -11.75 24.48 42.73
C TRP A 8 -11.30 23.10 42.20
N LEU A 9 -12.05 22.03 42.51
CA LEU A 9 -11.79 20.69 41.97
C LEU A 9 -12.15 20.60 40.48
N VAL A 10 -13.21 21.28 40.02
CA VAL A 10 -13.63 21.25 38.61
C VAL A 10 -12.65 22.00 37.71
N MET A 11 -12.02 23.07 38.20
CA MET A 11 -11.05 23.86 37.42
C MET A 11 -9.68 23.17 37.24
N CYS A 12 -9.27 22.26 38.14
CA CYS A 12 -8.00 21.53 38.02
C CYS A 12 -8.08 20.35 37.04
N VAL A 13 -9.23 19.66 36.95
CA VAL A 13 -9.35 18.47 36.08
C VAL A 13 -9.38 18.87 34.60
N CYS A 14 -9.89 20.05 34.25
CA CYS A 14 -9.90 20.53 32.87
C CYS A 14 -8.52 20.91 32.31
N ALA A 15 -7.56 21.27 33.17
CA ALA A 15 -6.21 21.66 32.75
C ALA A 15 -5.28 20.47 32.43
N PHE A 16 -5.58 19.27 32.94
CA PHE A 16 -4.76 18.07 32.68
C PHE A 16 -5.16 17.31 31.41
N ILE A 17 -6.36 17.56 30.87
CA ILE A 17 -6.85 16.85 29.67
C ILE A 17 -6.20 17.39 28.37
N TRP A 18 -5.60 18.58 28.40
CA TRP A 18 -4.93 19.16 27.24
C TRP A 18 -3.47 18.72 27.02
N LEU A 19 -2.83 17.99 27.96
CA LEU A 19 -1.39 17.67 27.86
C LEU A 19 -1.06 16.25 27.36
N THR A 20 -2.04 15.42 27.01
CA THR A 20 -1.79 14.03 26.55
C THR A 20 -2.22 13.72 25.12
N ALA A 21 -2.73 14.69 24.36
CA ALA A 21 -3.17 14.49 22.96
C ALA A 21 -2.03 14.46 21.92
N ALA A 22 -0.81 14.07 22.30
CA ALA A 22 0.32 13.92 21.39
C ALA A 22 1.05 12.59 21.63
N ARG A 23 0.32 11.48 21.51
CA ARG A 23 0.92 10.20 21.11
C ARG A 23 0.28 9.84 19.78
N GLY A 24 1.04 10.00 18.69
CA GLY A 24 0.66 9.59 17.35
C GLY A 24 0.28 8.12 17.35
N GLY A 25 -1.02 7.87 17.31
CA GLY A 25 -1.59 6.58 17.00
C GLY A 25 -1.67 6.42 15.50
N SER A 26 -1.27 5.26 15.00
CA SER A 26 -1.86 4.68 13.80
C SER A 26 -3.37 4.57 14.05
N ALA A 27 -4.11 5.44 13.37
CA ALA A 27 -5.55 5.53 13.43
C ALA A 27 -6.20 4.20 13.02
N GLY A 28 -6.73 3.47 14.00
CA GLY A 28 -7.70 2.40 13.79
C GLY A 28 -9.01 2.82 14.47
N CYS A 29 -9.95 3.34 13.70
CA CYS A 29 -11.30 3.66 14.19
C CYS A 29 -12.17 2.39 14.12
N LEU A 30 -12.76 2.02 15.26
CA LEU A 30 -13.80 1.00 15.37
C LEU A 30 -15.13 1.61 14.87
N GLY A 31 -15.44 1.41 13.59
CA GLY A 31 -16.72 1.75 12.98
C GLY A 31 -16.66 1.37 11.51
N GLY A 32 -17.66 0.63 11.00
CA GLY A 32 -17.67 -0.03 9.67
C GLY A 32 -16.94 0.75 8.57
N TYR A 33 -15.64 0.50 8.46
CA TYR A 33 -14.73 1.19 7.57
C TYR A 33 -14.53 0.28 6.37
N GLU A 34 -14.92 0.78 5.21
CA GLU A 34 -14.51 0.21 3.93
C GLU A 34 -12.98 0.32 3.88
N TYR A 35 -12.28 -0.81 3.91
CA TYR A 35 -10.82 -0.83 3.79
C TYR A 35 -10.47 -0.60 2.33
N VAL A 36 -10.20 0.65 2.00
CA VAL A 36 -9.80 1.08 0.66
C VAL A 36 -8.28 0.88 0.55
N GLU A 37 -7.82 -0.11 -0.22
CA GLU A 37 -6.40 -0.40 -0.46
C GLU A 37 -5.71 0.71 -1.27
N CYS A 38 -6.45 1.44 -2.10
CA CYS A 38 -5.93 2.49 -2.98
C CYS A 38 -6.96 3.56 -3.32
N LYS A 39 -6.53 4.73 -3.79
CA LYS A 39 -7.46 5.78 -4.24
C LYS A 39 -7.90 5.52 -5.67
N GLU A 40 -9.19 5.65 -5.97
CA GLU A 40 -9.72 5.54 -7.35
C GLU A 40 -8.88 6.33 -8.36
N GLY A 41 -8.53 5.67 -9.47
CA GLY A 41 -7.74 6.25 -10.55
C GLY A 41 -6.24 6.33 -10.28
N GLU A 42 -5.77 5.94 -9.09
CA GLU A 42 -4.34 5.75 -8.82
C GLU A 42 -3.79 4.63 -9.71
N GLU A 43 -2.56 4.79 -10.20
CA GLU A 43 -1.86 3.76 -10.97
C GLU A 43 -0.64 3.24 -10.19
N ARG A 44 -0.44 1.92 -10.22
CA ARG A 44 0.82 1.31 -9.76
C ARG A 44 1.32 0.26 -10.73
N ALA A 45 2.60 -0.06 -10.63
CA ALA A 45 3.15 -1.24 -11.29
C ALA A 45 2.48 -2.51 -10.74
N CYS A 46 2.29 -3.50 -11.59
CA CYS A 46 1.76 -4.77 -11.13
C CYS A 46 2.75 -5.51 -10.21
N PRO A 47 2.28 -6.30 -9.24
CA PRO A 47 3.15 -7.09 -8.39
C PRO A 47 3.65 -8.29 -9.20
N GLY A 48 4.96 -8.51 -9.26
CA GLY A 48 5.53 -9.56 -10.09
C GLY A 48 7.03 -9.39 -10.30
N PRO A 49 7.62 -10.18 -11.21
CA PRO A 49 9.05 -10.09 -11.53
C PRO A 49 9.40 -8.67 -12.00
N ALA A 50 10.62 -8.24 -11.67
CA ALA A 50 11.15 -6.97 -12.11
C ALA A 50 11.24 -6.90 -13.63
N ALA A 51 11.46 -5.70 -14.16
CA ALA A 51 11.70 -5.49 -15.58
C ALA A 51 13.08 -6.07 -15.98
N VAL A 52 13.14 -7.38 -16.20
CA VAL A 52 14.33 -8.16 -16.53
C VAL A 52 14.13 -8.81 -17.89
N GLY A 53 15.13 -8.74 -18.76
CA GLY A 53 15.02 -9.30 -20.10
C GLY A 53 13.85 -8.70 -20.88
N ILE A 54 12.99 -9.57 -21.42
CA ILE A 54 11.76 -9.15 -22.11
C ILE A 54 10.60 -8.86 -21.18
N CYS A 55 10.68 -9.25 -19.90
CA CYS A 55 9.60 -9.06 -18.96
C CYS A 55 9.40 -7.59 -18.64
N THR A 56 8.15 -7.13 -18.79
CA THR A 56 7.75 -5.79 -18.39
C THR A 56 6.68 -5.89 -17.31
N PRO A 57 6.86 -5.19 -16.17
CA PRO A 57 5.80 -5.07 -15.20
C PRO A 57 4.66 -4.30 -15.87
N GLY A 58 3.48 -4.91 -15.93
CA GLY A 58 2.27 -4.22 -16.36
C GLY A 58 1.88 -3.11 -15.39
N LYS A 59 0.76 -2.46 -15.65
CA LYS A 59 0.14 -1.48 -14.74
C LYS A 59 -1.24 -1.96 -14.31
N GLN A 60 -1.63 -1.57 -13.10
CA GLN A 60 -2.98 -1.74 -12.58
C GLN A 60 -3.49 -0.40 -12.07
N SER A 61 -4.77 -0.15 -12.30
CA SER A 61 -5.46 1.06 -11.86
C SER A 61 -6.37 0.74 -10.69
N CYS A 62 -6.45 1.64 -9.73
CA CYS A 62 -7.34 1.49 -8.60
C CYS A 62 -8.80 1.71 -9.03
N THR A 63 -9.66 0.77 -8.67
CA THR A 63 -11.09 0.81 -8.97
C THR A 63 -11.84 1.72 -7.99
N GLU A 64 -13.08 2.08 -8.31
CA GLU A 64 -14.00 2.81 -7.42
C GLU A 64 -14.23 2.08 -6.08
N ALA A 65 -14.14 0.74 -6.09
CA ALA A 65 -14.24 -0.09 -4.90
C ALA A 65 -13.01 0.00 -3.97
N GLY A 66 -12.02 0.81 -4.33
CA GLY A 66 -10.83 0.99 -3.51
C GLY A 66 -9.83 -0.16 -3.57
N VAL A 67 -9.96 -1.03 -4.57
CA VAL A 67 -9.07 -2.18 -4.78
C VAL A 67 -8.40 -2.08 -6.13
N TRP A 68 -7.22 -2.66 -6.26
CA TRP A 68 -6.50 -2.66 -7.52
C TRP A 68 -7.17 -3.59 -8.54
N GLY A 69 -7.36 -3.07 -9.75
CA GLY A 69 -7.92 -3.83 -10.86
C GLY A 69 -6.94 -4.82 -11.47
N GLU A 70 -7.33 -5.35 -12.63
CA GLU A 70 -6.48 -6.29 -13.37
C GLU A 70 -5.17 -5.65 -13.82
N CYS A 71 -4.12 -6.48 -13.83
CA CYS A 71 -2.84 -6.08 -14.38
C CYS A 71 -2.89 -6.09 -15.90
N GLN A 72 -2.65 -4.94 -16.53
CA GLN A 72 -2.63 -4.78 -17.98
C GLN A 72 -1.22 -4.52 -18.50
N GLY A 73 -0.91 -5.04 -19.69
CA GLY A 73 0.38 -4.81 -20.35
C GLY A 73 1.57 -5.50 -19.69
N ARG A 74 1.33 -6.55 -18.88
CA ARG A 74 2.40 -7.40 -18.36
C ARG A 74 2.92 -8.29 -19.49
N VAL A 75 4.23 -8.37 -19.61
CA VAL A 75 4.92 -9.46 -20.33
C VAL A 75 5.44 -10.41 -19.26
N THR A 76 4.97 -11.65 -19.27
CA THR A 76 5.39 -12.71 -18.36
C THR A 76 6.57 -13.47 -18.96
N ALA A 77 7.38 -14.08 -18.09
CA ALA A 77 8.40 -15.02 -18.47
C ALA A 77 7.79 -16.22 -19.20
N GLU A 78 8.50 -16.74 -20.19
CA GLU A 78 8.28 -18.07 -20.75
C GLU A 78 8.72 -19.14 -19.75
N GLU A 79 8.22 -20.38 -19.88
CA GLU A 79 8.62 -21.48 -18.99
C GLU A 79 10.07 -21.96 -19.22
N SER A 80 10.64 -21.64 -20.39
CA SER A 80 11.99 -22.00 -20.80
C SER A 80 12.56 -20.99 -21.79
N GLU A 81 13.87 -20.76 -21.74
CA GLU A 81 14.63 -19.93 -22.68
C GLU A 81 14.45 -20.37 -24.14
N VAL A 82 14.30 -19.40 -25.06
CA VAL A 82 14.29 -19.67 -26.50
C VAL A 82 15.67 -19.43 -27.08
N CYS A 83 16.45 -20.49 -27.15
CA CYS A 83 17.85 -20.45 -27.56
C CYS A 83 18.10 -19.81 -28.94
N GLY A 84 19.06 -18.90 -28.98
CA GLY A 84 19.56 -18.25 -30.19
C GLY A 84 18.70 -17.07 -30.65
N ASN A 85 17.82 -16.56 -29.78
CA ASN A 85 17.00 -15.38 -30.06
C ASN A 85 17.62 -14.09 -29.49
N SER A 86 18.73 -14.19 -28.73
CA SER A 86 19.42 -13.08 -28.08
C SER A 86 18.54 -12.28 -27.12
N LYS A 87 17.61 -12.97 -26.46
CA LYS A 87 16.73 -12.46 -25.41
C LYS A 87 16.86 -13.32 -24.16
N ASP A 88 16.34 -12.78 -23.07
CA ASP A 88 16.15 -13.44 -21.79
C ASP A 88 14.64 -13.60 -21.65
N ASP A 89 14.15 -14.79 -22.02
CA ASP A 89 12.73 -15.12 -22.17
C ASP A 89 12.14 -15.62 -20.85
N ASP A 90 12.93 -16.26 -20.00
CA ASP A 90 12.55 -16.71 -18.65
C ASP A 90 12.73 -15.60 -17.59
N CYS A 91 13.31 -14.47 -18.00
CA CYS A 91 13.51 -13.26 -17.22
C CYS A 91 14.36 -13.49 -15.96
N ASN A 92 15.33 -14.40 -16.04
CA ASN A 92 16.25 -14.72 -14.95
C ASN A 92 17.47 -13.78 -14.88
N GLY A 93 17.65 -12.91 -15.89
CA GLY A 93 18.74 -11.95 -15.98
C GLY A 93 19.91 -12.41 -16.84
N GLN A 94 19.80 -13.57 -17.49
CA GLN A 94 20.78 -14.12 -18.42
C GLN A 94 20.14 -14.31 -19.79
N VAL A 95 20.87 -13.94 -20.84
CA VAL A 95 20.40 -14.07 -22.23
C VAL A 95 20.83 -15.41 -22.78
N ASP A 96 19.90 -16.14 -23.41
CA ASP A 96 20.14 -17.45 -24.04
C ASP A 96 20.81 -18.45 -23.06
N ASP A 97 20.30 -18.51 -21.83
CA ASP A 97 20.74 -19.43 -20.76
C ASP A 97 20.00 -20.78 -20.83
N GLY A 98 20.46 -21.80 -20.10
CA GLY A 98 19.67 -23.04 -19.91
C GLY A 98 19.43 -23.92 -21.15
N CYS A 99 20.08 -23.59 -22.27
CA CYS A 99 20.20 -24.39 -23.48
C CYS A 99 21.17 -25.58 -23.30
#